data_AF-A0A355YKR6-F1
#
_entry.id   AF-A0A355YKR6-F1
#
_cell.length_a   1.000
_cell.length_b   1.000
_cell.length_c   1.000
_cell.angle_alpha   90.00
_cell.angle_beta   90.00
_cell.angle_gamma   90.00
#
_symmetry.space_group_name_H-M   'P 1'
#
loop_
_entity.id
_entity.type
_entity.pdbx_description
1 polymer ?
#
loop_
_entity_poly.entity_id
_entity_poly.type
_entity_poly.pdbx_seq_one_letter_code
_entity_poly.pdbx_strand_id
1 'polypeptide(L)' 'PCIKEFGMTSEEFADRFLAEEKVAVVPGTAFGDCGEGFLRISYAYSLDMLKLAIRKLAVFVGRLRQQK' A
#
# COMPACT_ATOMS: atom_id res chain seq x y z
N PRO A 1 -5.54 4.86 -0.98
CA PRO A 1 -6.08 3.60 -1.53
C PRO A 1 -6.92 2.86 -0.49
N CYS A 2 -8.02 2.20 -0.86
CA CYS A 2 -8.78 1.34 0.06
C CYS A 2 -8.21 -0.09 0.01
N ILE A 3 -7.91 -0.67 1.17
CA ILE A 3 -7.33 -2.02 1.30
C ILE A 3 -8.22 -2.95 2.15
N LYS A 4 -9.42 -2.48 2.50
CA LYS A 4 -10.42 -3.24 3.28
C LYS A 4 -10.77 -4.60 2.65
N GLU A 5 -10.61 -4.74 1.34
CA GLU A 5 -10.85 -6.00 0.63
C GLU A 5 -9.91 -7.14 1.07
N PHE A 6 -8.74 -6.84 1.63
CA PHE A 6 -7.74 -7.83 2.01
C PHE A 6 -7.89 -8.34 3.45
N GLY A 7 -8.78 -7.74 4.25
CA GLY A 7 -8.98 -8.12 5.66
C GLY A 7 -7.74 -7.91 6.56
N MET A 8 -6.78 -7.10 6.11
CA MET A 8 -5.56 -6.73 6.83
C MET A 8 -5.70 -5.32 7.39
N THR A 9 -4.96 -5.03 8.46
CA THR A 9 -4.84 -3.66 8.97
C THR A 9 -4.02 -2.78 8.03
N SER A 10 -4.19 -1.47 8.13
CA SER A 10 -3.39 -0.49 7.38
C SER A 10 -1.89 -0.64 7.60
N GLU A 11 -1.49 -0.97 8.82
CA GLU A 11 -0.09 -1.13 9.23
C GLU A 11 0.50 -2.43 8.66
N GLU A 12 -0.18 -3.57 8.83
CA GLU A 12 0.26 -4.85 8.28
C GLU A 12 0.44 -4.79 6.76
N PHE A 13 -0.48 -4.14 6.05
CA PHE A 13 -0.35 -3.97 4.61
C PHE A 13 0.87 -3.13 4.26
N ALA A 14 1.09 -2.01 4.96
CA ALA A 14 2.20 -1.11 4.70
C ALA A 14 3.56 -1.79 4.94
N ASP A 15 3.69 -2.51 6.06
CA ASP A 15 4.91 -3.23 6.43
C ASP A 15 5.22 -4.37 5.47
N ARG A 16 4.19 -5.14 5.09
CA ARG A 16 4.35 -6.25 4.13
C ARG A 16 4.73 -5.73 2.74
N PHE A 17 4.09 -4.65 2.29
CA PHE A 17 4.44 -4.03 1.02
C PHE A 17 5.86 -3.46 1.03
N LEU A 18 6.30 -2.86 2.13
CA LEU A 18 7.67 -2.40 2.31
C LEU A 18 8.67 -3.58 2.30
N ALA A 19 8.37 -4.66 3.01
CA ALA A 19 9.24 -5.84 3.11
C ALA A 19 9.44 -6.51 1.75
N GLU A 20 8.35 -6.76 1.02
CA GLU A 20 8.34 -7.48 -0.26
C GLU A 20 8.77 -6.61 -1.44
N GLU A 21 8.20 -5.40 -1.56
CA GLU A 21 8.37 -4.58 -2.76
C GLU A 21 9.39 -3.45 -2.61
N LYS A 22 9.90 -3.23 -1.39
CA LYS A 22 10.83 -2.14 -1.05
C LYS A 22 10.25 -0.75 -1.37
N VAL A 23 8.93 -0.60 -1.22
CA VAL A 23 8.22 0.67 -1.40
C VAL A 23 7.52 1.04 -0.10
N ALA A 24 7.89 2.19 0.47
CA ALA A 24 7.24 2.72 1.66
C ALA A 24 5.92 3.40 1.30
N VAL A 25 4.87 3.02 2.01
CA VAL A 25 3.55 3.67 1.97
C VAL A 25 3.16 4.05 3.38
N VAL A 26 2.32 5.08 3.53
CA VAL A 26 1.92 5.54 4.86
C VAL A 26 0.59 4.88 5.22
N PRO A 27 0.49 4.15 6.34
CA PRO A 27 -0.77 3.59 6.79
C PRO A 27 -1.73 4.73 7.13
N GLY A 28 -3.01 4.57 6.81
CA GLY A 28 -4.01 5.60 7.05
C GLY A 28 -4.20 5.92 8.54
N THR A 29 -3.92 4.96 9.42
CA THR A 29 -3.91 5.13 10.88
C THR A 29 -2.94 6.20 11.37
N ALA A 30 -1.91 6.53 10.59
CA ALA A 30 -1.03 7.67 10.89
C ALA A 30 -1.76 9.03 10.90
N PHE A 31 -2.99 9.09 10.38
CA PHE A 31 -3.86 10.27 10.37
C PHE A 31 -5.06 10.13 11.34
N GLY A 32 -5.02 9.11 12.21
CA GLY A 32 -6.08 8.78 13.16
C GLY A 32 -6.87 7.53 12.77
N ASP A 33 -7.69 7.04 13.70
CA ASP A 33 -8.40 5.76 13.60
C ASP A 33 -9.35 5.67 12.39
N CYS A 34 -9.87 6.82 11.94
CA CYS A 34 -10.71 6.92 10.75
C CYS A 34 -9.98 6.51 9.45
N GLY A 35 -8.64 6.48 9.46
CA GLY A 35 -7.81 6.05 8.34
C GLY A 35 -7.59 4.53 8.27
N GLU A 36 -8.16 3.74 9.17
CA GLU A 36 -8.05 2.28 9.14
C GLU A 36 -8.69 1.69 7.86
N GLY A 37 -7.98 0.73 7.26
CA GLY A 37 -8.31 0.18 5.95
C GLY A 37 -7.98 1.08 4.75
N PHE A 38 -7.21 2.15 4.95
CA PHE A 38 -6.73 3.03 3.88
C PHE A 38 -5.23 3.28 3.94
N LEU A 39 -4.66 3.65 2.79
CA LEU A 39 -3.26 4.05 2.64
C LEU A 39 -3.14 5.46 2.07
N ARG A 40 -2.06 6.16 2.42
CA ARG A 40 -1.63 7.41 1.79
C ARG A 40 -0.35 7.19 0.98
N ILE A 41 -0.33 7.70 -0.23
CA ILE A 41 0.81 7.68 -1.14
C ILE A 41 1.19 9.12 -1.50
N SER A 42 2.47 9.45 -1.35
CA SER A 42 3.01 10.75 -1.81
C SER A 42 3.38 10.66 -3.29
N TYR A 43 2.92 11.63 -4.08
CA TYR A 43 3.28 11.79 -5.49
C TYR A 43 4.36 12.85 -5.72
N ALA A 44 4.99 13.37 -4.66
CA ALA A 44 6.04 14.38 -4.73
C ALA A 44 7.41 13.75 -5.07
N TYR A 45 7.50 13.08 -6.24
CA TYR A 45 8.70 12.42 -6.70
C TYR A 45 8.73 12.31 -8.24
N SER A 46 9.82 11.78 -8.82
CA SER A 46 9.92 11.66 -10.28
C SER A 46 8.85 10.72 -10.86
N LEU A 47 8.33 11.06 -12.04
CA LEU A 47 7.28 10.28 -12.70
C LEU A 47 7.69 8.82 -12.95
N ASP A 48 8.95 8.56 -13.25
CA ASP A 48 9.44 7.21 -13.51
C ASP A 48 9.42 6.34 -12.25
N MET A 49 9.82 6.91 -11.12
CA MET A 49 9.77 6.23 -9.83
C MET A 49 8.33 6.02 -9.36
N LEU A 50 7.43 6.99 -9.61
CA LEU A 50 6.00 6.82 -9.32
C LEU A 50 5.39 5.70 -10.17
N LYS A 51 5.70 5.65 -11.47
CA LYS A 51 5.26 4.56 -12.36
C LYS A 51 5.79 3.20 -11.86
N LEU A 52 7.04 3.12 -11.42
CA LEU A 52 7.62 1.90 -10.86
C LEU A 52 6.90 1.46 -9.58
N ALA A 53 6.69 2.38 -8.64
CA ALA A 53 6.00 2.11 -7.38
C ALA A 53 4.54 1.64 -7.59
N ILE A 54 3.81 2.28 -8.51
CA ILE A 54 2.44 1.90 -8.87
C ILE A 54 2.42 0.51 -9.52
N ARG A 55 3.38 0.17 -10.39
CA ARG A 55 3.48 -1.18 -10.99
C ARG A 55 3.72 -2.24 -9.92
N LYS A 56 4.64 -1.99 -8.98
CA LYS A 56 4.90 -2.89 -7.84
C LYS A 56 3.65 -3.07 -6.98
N LEU A 57 2.91 -1.99 -6.73
CA LEU A 57 1.64 -2.05 -6.01
C LEU A 57 0.61 -2.92 -6.75
N ALA A 58 0.48 -2.77 -8.06
CA ALA A 58 -0.43 -3.57 -8.87
C ALA A 58 -0.08 -5.07 -8.83
N VAL A 59 1.22 -5.41 -8.92
CA VAL A 59 1.69 -6.79 -8.80
C VAL A 59 1.43 -7.36 -7.41
N PHE A 60 1.74 -6.61 -6.35
CA PHE A 60 1.50 -7.02 -4.97
C PHE A 60 0.01 -7.25 -4.69
N VAL A 61 -0.86 -6.32 -5.08
CA VAL A 61 -2.31 -6.47 -4.97
C VAL A 61 -2.81 -7.68 -5.77
N GLY A 62 -2.29 -7.89 -6.98
CA GLY A 62 -2.61 -9.08 -7.78
C GLY A 62 -2.27 -10.39 -7.05
N ARG A 63 -1.10 -10.45 -6.40
CA ARG A 63 -0.69 -11.60 -5.58
C ARG A 63 -1.60 -11.79 -4.36
N LEU A 64 -1.94 -10.72 -3.65
CA LEU A 64 -2.86 -10.79 -2.51
C LEU A 64 -4.25 -11.30 -2.90
N ARG A 65 -4.77 -10.90 -4.08
CA ARG A 65 -6.05 -11.38 -4.59
C ARG A 65 -6.04 -12.87 -4.96
N GLN A 66 -4.90 -13.42 -5.35
CA GLN A 66 -4.75 -14.85 -5.65
C GLN A 66 -4.56 -15.73 -4.40
N GLN A 67 -4.13 -15.14 -3.28
CA GLN A 67 -3.97 -15.82 -1.99
C GLN A 67 -5.28 -15.92 -1.19
N LYS A 68 -6.36 -15.35 -1.72
CA LYS A 68 -7.69 -15.32 -1.12
C LYS A 68 -8.55 -16.43 -1.70
#